data_AF-A0A497L9P9-F1
#
_entry.id   AF-A0A497L9P9-F1
#
_cell.length_a   1.000
_cell.length_b   1.000
_cell.length_c   1.000
_cell.angle_alpha   90.00
_cell.angle_beta   90.00
_cell.angle_gamma   90.00
#
_symmetry.space_group_name_H-M   'P 1'
#
loop_
_entity.id
_entity.type
_entity.pdbx_description
1 polymer ?
#
loop_
_entity_poly.entity_id
_entity_poly.type
_entity_poly.pdbx_seq_one_letter_code
_entity_poly.pdbx_strand_id
1 'polypeptide(L)'
;MPDTVDEVFERFLNGSPIFKNRDVLRHDYVPDRLPHREDEIRTLAAILAPALRGQKCSNVFIYGMTGTGKTAVARYVLDRLTAKARQVGAPVVACYVNCRMAGTEYRVLTALCASLGVKVPFTGLAKAEVLERFKKALFGREITFIAMLDEVDV
;
A
#
# COMPACT_ATOMS: atom_id res chain seq x y z
N MET A 1 -38.95 -26.80 -12.03
CA MET A 1 -37.63 -27.33 -11.61
C MET A 1 -37.00 -26.25 -10.74
N PRO A 2 -36.39 -26.58 -9.60
CA PRO A 2 -35.63 -25.59 -8.83
C PRO A 2 -34.57 -24.97 -9.76
N ASP A 3 -34.31 -23.68 -9.58
CA ASP A 3 -33.22 -23.03 -10.30
C ASP A 3 -31.90 -23.69 -9.89
N THR A 4 -31.08 -24.09 -10.86
CA THR A 4 -29.79 -24.76 -10.59
C THR A 4 -28.85 -23.86 -9.80
N VAL A 5 -29.06 -22.54 -9.86
CA VAL A 5 -28.34 -21.57 -9.03
C VAL A 5 -28.73 -21.71 -7.55
N ASP A 6 -30.02 -21.85 -7.25
CA ASP A 6 -30.53 -21.95 -5.88
C ASP A 6 -30.05 -23.25 -5.20
N GLU A 7 -29.98 -24.36 -5.92
CA GLU A 7 -29.43 -25.62 -5.39
C GLU A 7 -27.96 -25.50 -4.95
N VAL A 8 -27.16 -24.73 -5.70
CA VAL A 8 -25.75 -24.47 -5.35
C VAL A 8 -25.65 -23.60 -4.11
N PHE A 9 -26.51 -22.58 -3.99
CA PHE A 9 -26.51 -21.68 -2.83
C PHE A 9 -26.96 -22.40 -1.57
N GLU A 10 -28.03 -23.19 -1.63
CA GLU A 10 -28.51 -23.99 -0.50
C GLU A 10 -27.45 -25.01 -0.05
N ARG A 11 -26.74 -25.65 -0.99
CA ARG A 11 -25.64 -26.55 -0.64
C ARG A 11 -24.48 -25.82 0.05
N PHE A 12 -24.18 -24.59 -0.37
CA PHE A 12 -23.13 -23.79 0.25
C PHE A 12 -23.51 -23.33 1.66
N LEU A 13 -24.75 -22.88 1.86
CA LEU A 13 -25.26 -22.40 3.15
C LEU A 13 -25.44 -23.53 4.18
N ASN A 14 -25.90 -24.70 3.73
CA ASN A 14 -26.16 -25.86 4.60
C ASN A 14 -24.92 -26.74 4.83
N GLY A 15 -23.81 -26.48 4.13
CA GLY A 15 -22.55 -27.20 4.32
C GLY A 15 -21.79 -26.74 5.56
N SER A 16 -21.01 -27.63 6.18
CA SER A 16 -20.12 -27.25 7.27
C SER A 16 -19.03 -26.28 6.77
N PRO A 17 -18.90 -25.09 7.37
CA PRO A 17 -17.89 -24.13 6.94
C PRO A 17 -16.48 -24.63 7.31
N ILE A 18 -15.64 -24.87 6.30
CA ILE A 18 -14.22 -25.24 6.49
C ILE A 18 -13.39 -24.03 6.95
N PHE A 19 -13.74 -22.84 6.47
CA PHE A 19 -12.99 -21.62 6.74
C PHE A 19 -13.74 -20.74 7.73
N LYS A 20 -13.08 -20.37 8.83
CA LYS A 20 -13.58 -19.32 9.73
C LYS A 20 -13.52 -17.93 9.08
N ASN A 21 -12.46 -17.67 8.30
CA ASN A 21 -12.31 -16.46 7.50
C ASN A 21 -11.49 -16.83 6.25
N ARG A 22 -12.09 -16.73 5.06
CA ARG A 22 -11.40 -16.99 3.79
C ARG A 22 -10.47 -15.85 3.38
N ASP A 23 -10.71 -14.63 3.88
CA ASP A 23 -9.98 -13.44 3.45
C ASP A 23 -8.51 -13.46 3.88
N VAL A 24 -8.17 -14.21 4.93
CA VAL A 24 -6.77 -14.39 5.38
C VAL A 24 -5.90 -15.15 4.38
N LEU A 25 -6.51 -15.84 3.41
CA LEU A 25 -5.82 -16.58 2.35
C LEU A 25 -5.70 -15.78 1.04
N ARG A 26 -6.22 -14.55 0.99
CA ARG A 26 -6.05 -13.70 -0.18
C ARG A 26 -4.59 -13.25 -0.29
N HIS A 27 -4.13 -13.08 -1.53
CA HIS A 27 -2.77 -12.65 -1.85
C HIS A 27 -2.43 -11.24 -1.34
N ASP A 28 -3.44 -10.40 -1.09
CA ASP A 28 -3.30 -9.03 -0.62
C ASP A 28 -3.49 -8.89 0.90
N TYR A 29 -3.72 -9.98 1.62
CA TYR A 29 -3.80 -10.00 3.08
C TYR A 29 -2.41 -9.83 3.70
N VAL A 30 -2.29 -8.89 4.64
CA VAL A 30 -1.07 -8.68 5.44
C VAL A 30 -1.37 -9.10 6.89
N PRO A 31 -0.74 -10.15 7.42
CA PRO A 31 -0.96 -10.60 8.79
C PRO A 31 -0.31 -9.66 9.81
N ASP A 32 -0.77 -9.75 11.07
CA ASP A 32 -0.22 -8.97 12.20
C ASP A 32 1.22 -9.34 12.57
N ARG A 33 1.69 -10.50 12.11
CA ARG A 33 3.05 -11.01 12.30
C ARG A 33 3.52 -11.71 11.03
N LEU A 34 4.76 -11.45 10.64
CA LEU A 34 5.44 -12.10 9.53
C LEU A 34 6.61 -12.90 10.09
N PRO A 35 6.44 -14.20 10.37
CA PRO A 35 7.51 -15.02 10.94
C PRO A 35 8.69 -15.12 9.96
N HIS A 36 9.91 -15.17 10.51
CA HIS A 36 11.17 -15.26 9.75
C HIS A 36 11.48 -14.02 8.89
N ARG A 37 10.88 -12.87 9.23
CA ARG A 37 11.12 -11.57 8.57
C ARG A 37 11.44 -10.46 9.56
N GLU A 38 11.76 -10.81 10.80
CA GLU A 38 11.99 -9.88 11.90
C GLU A 38 13.15 -8.93 11.64
N ASP A 39 14.22 -9.42 11.00
CA ASP A 39 15.42 -8.63 10.70
C ASP A 39 15.17 -7.63 9.56
N GLU A 40 14.47 -8.04 8.50
CA GLU A 40 14.07 -7.15 7.41
C GLU A 40 13.07 -6.09 7.89
N ILE A 41 12.11 -6.48 8.73
CA ILE A 41 11.16 -5.55 9.37
C ILE A 41 11.92 -4.52 10.20
N ARG A 42 12.84 -4.97 11.05
CA ARG A 42 13.62 -4.08 11.93
C ARG A 42 14.47 -3.11 11.12
N THR A 43 15.12 -3.61 10.06
CA THR A 43 15.97 -2.81 9.19
C THR A 43 15.17 -1.73 8.47
N LEU A 44 14.06 -2.11 7.83
CA LEU A 44 13.21 -1.15 7.13
C LEU A 44 12.57 -0.14 8.10
N ALA A 45 12.11 -0.60 9.27
CA ALA A 45 11.56 0.28 10.29
C ALA A 45 12.59 1.29 10.80
N ALA A 46 13.84 0.87 11.01
CA ALA A 46 14.91 1.76 11.45
C ALA A 46 15.23 2.84 10.40
N ILE A 47 15.21 2.49 9.11
CA ILE A 47 15.43 3.45 8.02
C ILE A 47 14.31 4.49 7.96
N LEU A 48 13.05 4.07 8.16
CA LEU A 48 11.89 4.95 8.06
C LEU A 48 11.56 5.72 9.36
N ALA A 49 12.08 5.28 10.51
CA ALA A 49 11.82 5.89 11.81
C ALA A 49 12.06 7.42 11.89
N PRO A 50 13.07 8.03 11.22
CA PRO A 50 13.26 9.48 11.20
C PRO A 50 12.04 10.26 10.71
N ALA A 51 11.19 9.67 9.85
CA ALA A 51 9.97 10.30 9.36
C ALA A 51 9.00 10.65 10.50
N LEU A 52 9.01 9.90 11.61
CA LEU A 52 8.20 10.21 12.80
C LEU A 52 8.59 11.52 13.48
N ARG A 53 9.77 12.07 13.17
CA ARG A 53 10.24 13.38 13.64
C ARG A 53 10.17 14.45 12.54
N GLY A 54 9.49 14.18 11.43
CA GLY A 54 9.45 15.06 10.26
C GLY A 54 10.78 15.14 9.52
N GLN A 55 11.71 14.21 9.76
CA GLN A 55 13.03 14.19 9.12
C GLN A 55 13.01 13.31 7.88
N LYS A 56 13.80 13.70 6.88
CA LYS A 56 13.99 12.92 5.66
C LYS A 56 14.68 11.58 5.99
N CYS A 57 14.05 10.48 5.59
CA CYS A 57 14.64 9.14 5.66
C CYS A 57 15.42 8.80 4.39
N SER A 58 16.25 7.75 4.47
CA SER A 58 16.96 7.22 3.30
C SER A 58 15.98 6.49 2.37
N ASN A 59 16.24 6.57 1.07
CA ASN A 59 15.53 5.76 0.08
C ASN A 59 15.90 4.28 0.26
N VAL A 60 14.93 3.39 0.07
CA VAL A 60 15.13 1.93 0.18
C VAL A 60 14.75 1.27 -1.14
N PHE A 61 15.60 0.37 -1.62
CA PHE A 61 15.32 -0.49 -2.76
C PHE A 61 15.30 -1.94 -2.29
N ILE A 62 14.16 -2.61 -2.44
CA ILE A 62 13.94 -3.99 -1.97
C ILE A 62 13.84 -4.89 -3.20
N TYR A 63 14.73 -5.89 -3.28
CA TYR A 63 14.77 -6.84 -4.39
C TYR A 63 14.78 -8.29 -3.87
N GLY A 64 14.54 -9.24 -4.78
CA GLY A 64 14.48 -10.67 -4.47
C GLY A 64 13.42 -11.38 -5.31
N MET A 65 13.38 -12.71 -5.26
CA MET A 65 12.43 -13.51 -6.04
C MET A 65 10.96 -13.21 -5.67
N THR A 66 10.03 -13.50 -6.58
CA THR A 66 8.59 -13.41 -6.31
C THR A 66 8.20 -14.38 -5.17
N GLY A 67 7.19 -14.02 -4.38
CA GLY A 67 6.74 -14.85 -3.26
C GLY A 67 7.63 -14.83 -2.01
N THR A 68 8.74 -14.09 -1.99
CA THR A 68 9.60 -13.99 -0.79
C THR A 68 9.07 -13.07 0.30
N GLY A 69 7.92 -12.42 0.10
CA GLY A 69 7.29 -11.57 1.13
C GLY A 69 7.78 -10.11 1.15
N LYS A 70 8.45 -9.62 0.10
CA LYS A 70 8.89 -8.21 -0.03
C LYS A 70 7.74 -7.23 0.19
N THR A 71 6.65 -7.39 -0.56
CA THR A 71 5.44 -6.57 -0.46
C THR A 71 4.84 -6.66 0.94
N ALA A 72 4.75 -7.86 1.52
CA ALA A 72 4.19 -8.07 2.85
C ALA A 72 5.00 -7.33 3.94
N VAL A 73 6.33 -7.45 3.92
CA VAL A 73 7.22 -6.76 4.87
C VAL A 73 7.12 -5.25 4.72
N ALA A 74 7.22 -4.74 3.50
CA ALA A 74 7.19 -3.30 3.24
C ALA A 74 5.83 -2.68 3.61
N ARG A 75 4.73 -3.34 3.27
CA ARG A 75 3.38 -2.90 3.63
C ARG A 75 3.16 -2.98 5.15
N TYR A 76 3.59 -4.06 5.80
CA TYR A 76 3.53 -4.20 7.25
C TYR A 76 4.25 -3.06 7.98
N VAL A 77 5.48 -2.72 7.56
CA VAL A 77 6.23 -1.61 8.16
C VAL A 77 5.57 -0.26 7.87
N LEU A 78 5.09 -0.03 6.64
CA LEU A 78 4.42 1.20 6.24
C LEU A 78 3.13 1.44 7.05
N ASP A 79 2.33 0.39 7.25
CA ASP A 79 1.09 0.44 8.04
C ASP A 79 1.40 0.74 9.52
N ARG A 80 2.42 0.08 10.10
CA ARG A 80 2.88 0.34 11.47
C ARG A 80 3.41 1.77 11.64
N LEU A 81 4.18 2.27 10.67
CA LEU A 81 4.70 3.64 10.66
C LEU A 81 3.55 4.66 10.63
N THR A 82 2.56 4.45 9.76
CA THR A 82 1.40 5.33 9.61
C THR A 82 0.53 5.32 10.87
N ALA A 83 0.31 4.15 11.47
CA ALA A 83 -0.39 4.03 12.74
C ALA A 83 0.36 4.76 13.86
N LYS A 84 1.68 4.59 13.94
CA LYS A 84 2.50 5.26 14.95
C LYS A 84 2.53 6.78 14.76
N ALA A 85 2.61 7.24 13.51
CA ALA A 85 2.58 8.66 13.17
C ALA A 85 1.28 9.32 13.66
N ARG A 86 0.13 8.68 13.43
CA ARG A 86 -1.17 9.15 13.94
C ARG A 86 -1.20 9.21 15.47
N GLN A 87 -0.66 8.21 16.15
CA GLN A 87 -0.63 8.17 17.62
C GLN A 87 0.20 9.29 18.24
N VAL A 88 1.31 9.69 17.59
CA VAL A 88 2.23 10.70 18.13
C VAL A 88 2.04 12.09 17.50
N GLY A 89 1.06 12.24 16.58
CA GLY A 89 0.83 13.48 15.85
C GLY A 89 1.97 13.85 14.88
N ALA A 90 2.73 12.88 14.38
CA ALA A 90 3.78 13.13 13.40
C ALA A 90 3.18 13.42 12.01
N PRO A 91 3.72 14.39 11.25
CA PRO A 91 3.18 14.79 9.96
C PRO A 91 3.63 13.85 8.83
N VAL A 92 3.29 12.56 8.93
CA VAL A 92 3.66 11.53 7.95
C VAL A 92 2.46 11.18 7.07
N VAL A 93 2.67 11.20 5.75
CA VAL A 93 1.72 10.69 4.77
C VAL A 93 2.41 9.56 3.99
N ALA A 94 1.76 8.40 3.95
CA ALA A 94 2.24 7.22 3.23
C ALA A 94 1.32 6.90 2.05
N CYS A 95 1.90 6.52 0.92
CA CYS A 95 1.18 6.07 -0.26
C CYS A 95 1.78 4.75 -0.77
N TYR A 96 0.94 3.71 -0.86
CA TYR A 96 1.28 2.45 -1.53
C TYR A 96 0.69 2.44 -2.93
N VAL A 97 1.52 2.13 -3.92
CA VAL A 97 1.10 1.94 -5.30
C VAL A 97 1.73 0.67 -5.84
N ASN A 98 0.89 -0.28 -6.28
CA ASN A 98 1.34 -1.38 -7.12
C ASN A 98 1.42 -0.89 -8.58
N CYS A 99 2.63 -0.74 -9.09
CA CYS A 99 2.89 -0.17 -10.42
C CYS A 99 2.35 -1.07 -11.54
N ARG A 100 2.36 -2.40 -11.34
CA ARG A 100 1.77 -3.36 -12.28
C ARG A 100 0.26 -3.20 -12.41
N MET A 101 -0.45 -3.02 -11.29
CA MET A 101 -1.89 -2.77 -11.29
C MET A 101 -2.24 -1.38 -11.83
N ALA A 102 -1.42 -0.37 -11.52
CA ALA A 102 -1.60 0.97 -12.05
C ALA A 102 -1.44 0.97 -13.58
N GLY A 103 -0.44 0.27 -14.11
CA GLY A 103 -0.22 0.04 -15.55
C GLY A 103 0.21 1.26 -16.37
N THR A 104 0.25 2.46 -15.79
CA THR A 104 0.78 3.67 -16.42
C THR A 104 1.35 4.64 -15.39
N GLU A 105 2.38 5.40 -15.77
CA GLU A 105 2.92 6.51 -14.97
C GLU A 105 1.83 7.51 -14.54
N TYR A 106 0.86 7.77 -15.43
CA TYR A 106 -0.25 8.68 -15.15
C TYR A 106 -1.08 8.22 -13.95
N ARG A 107 -1.40 6.92 -13.89
CA ARG A 107 -2.17 6.33 -12.79
C ARG A 107 -1.36 6.28 -11.49
N VAL A 108 -0.05 6.03 -11.57
CA VAL A 108 0.85 6.14 -10.41
C VAL A 108 0.83 7.57 -9.86
N LEU A 109 1.07 8.58 -10.70
CA LEU A 109 1.01 10.00 -10.31
C LEU A 109 -0.36 10.39 -9.73
N THR A 110 -1.44 9.88 -10.32
CA THR A 110 -2.81 10.11 -9.84
C THR A 110 -3.02 9.51 -8.44
N ALA A 111 -2.50 8.31 -8.17
CA ALA A 111 -2.56 7.70 -6.84
C ALA A 111 -1.77 8.51 -5.79
N LEU A 112 -0.58 9.00 -6.16
CA LEU A 112 0.21 9.88 -5.30
C LEU A 112 -0.55 11.19 -4.98
N CYS A 113 -1.15 11.83 -6.00
CA CYS A 113 -2.02 12.99 -5.82
C CYS A 113 -3.20 12.72 -4.89
N ALA A 114 -3.90 11.59 -5.09
CA ALA A 114 -5.05 11.20 -4.28
C ALA A 114 -4.69 11.03 -2.81
N SER A 115 -3.50 10.48 -2.50
CA SER A 115 -3.01 10.34 -1.12
C SER A 115 -2.78 11.68 -0.40
N LEU A 116 -2.59 12.76 -1.15
CA LEU A 116 -2.50 14.13 -0.64
C LEU A 116 -3.84 14.88 -0.69
N GLY A 117 -4.93 14.23 -1.14
CA GLY A 117 -6.25 14.86 -1.32
C GLY A 117 -6.35 15.73 -2.56
N VAL A 118 -5.44 15.59 -3.53
CA VAL A 118 -5.48 16.31 -4.81
C VAL A 118 -6.36 15.54 -5.79
N LYS A 119 -7.41 16.19 -6.28
CA LYS A 119 -8.27 15.61 -7.31
C LYS A 119 -7.63 15.75 -8.68
N VAL A 120 -7.43 14.61 -9.34
CA VAL A 120 -6.95 14.53 -10.72
C VAL A 120 -8.03 13.80 -11.53
N PRO A 121 -8.48 14.37 -12.67
CA PRO A 121 -9.43 13.69 -13.54
C PRO A 121 -8.84 12.38 -14.09
N PHE A 122 -9.71 11.46 -14.53
CA PHE A 122 -9.25 10.16 -15.05
C PHE A 122 -8.39 10.29 -16.32
N THR A 123 -8.63 11.32 -17.14
CA THR A 123 -7.87 11.65 -18.35
C THR A 123 -7.88 13.17 -18.61
N GLY A 124 -7.15 13.60 -19.64
CA GLY A 124 -7.22 14.98 -20.17
C GLY A 124 -6.15 15.94 -19.65
N LEU A 125 -5.35 15.52 -18.66
CA LEU A 125 -4.18 16.28 -18.22
C LEU A 125 -2.88 15.67 -18.73
N ALA A 126 -1.92 16.52 -19.07
CA ALA A 126 -0.55 16.09 -19.32
C ALA A 126 0.08 15.53 -18.03
N LYS A 127 0.97 14.54 -18.16
CA LYS A 127 1.72 13.98 -17.02
C LYS A 127 2.46 15.07 -16.22
N ALA A 128 3.06 16.03 -16.92
CA ALA A 128 3.73 17.18 -16.32
C ALA A 128 2.80 18.03 -15.44
N GLU A 129 1.56 18.26 -15.88
CA GLU A 129 0.55 19.00 -15.11
C GLU A 129 0.14 18.24 -13.85
N VAL A 130 -0.05 16.91 -13.94
CA VAL A 130 -0.35 16.09 -12.75
C VAL A 130 0.80 16.09 -11.76
N LEU A 131 2.04 15.96 -12.26
CA LEU A 131 3.24 16.02 -11.44
C LEU A 131 3.39 17.39 -10.75
N GLU A 132 3.06 18.47 -11.45
CA GLU A 132 3.11 19.83 -10.88
C GLU A 132 2.08 20.02 -9.77
N ARG A 133 0.86 19.48 -9.94
CA ARG A 133 -0.15 19.46 -8.87
C ARG A 133 0.32 18.66 -7.66
N PHE A 134 0.96 17.51 -7.87
CA PHE A 134 1.55 16.71 -6.80
C PHE A 134 2.61 17.52 -6.04
N LYS A 135 3.56 18.13 -6.76
CA LYS A 135 4.62 18.96 -6.17
C LYS A 135 4.04 20.12 -5.35
N LYS A 136 3.07 20.86 -5.88
CA LYS A 136 2.41 21.96 -5.18
C LYS A 136 1.75 21.50 -3.87
N ALA A 137 1.08 20.36 -3.89
CA ALA A 137 0.45 19.79 -2.70
C ALA A 137 1.48 19.29 -1.66
N LEU A 138 2.62 18.79 -2.11
CA LEU A 138 3.70 18.30 -1.25
C LEU A 138 4.46 19.47 -0.60
N PHE A 139 4.92 20.45 -1.39
CA PHE A 139 5.71 21.58 -0.89
C PHE A 139 4.89 22.59 -0.10
N GLY A 140 3.57 22.65 -0.31
CA GLY A 140 2.67 23.51 0.45
C GLY A 140 2.37 23.01 1.88
N ARG A 141 2.98 21.91 2.32
CA ARG A 141 2.70 21.24 3.61
C ARG A 141 4.01 20.85 4.30
N GLU A 142 4.08 21.05 5.61
CA GLU A 142 5.19 20.54 6.43
C GLU A 142 4.98 19.04 6.74
N ILE A 143 5.01 18.20 5.70
CA ILE A 143 4.80 16.75 5.82
C ILE A 143 6.01 15.96 5.32
N THR A 144 6.23 14.79 5.93
CA THR A 144 7.09 13.75 5.36
C THR A 144 6.24 12.80 4.54
N PHE A 145 6.49 12.75 3.24
CA PHE A 145 5.78 11.88 2.32
C PHE A 145 6.61 10.65 1.97
N ILE A 146 6.03 9.46 2.17
CA ILE A 146 6.66 8.17 1.87
C ILE A 146 5.86 7.48 0.76
N ALA A 147 6.48 7.31 -0.40
CA ALA A 147 5.94 6.54 -1.51
C ALA A 147 6.54 5.13 -1.51
N MET A 148 5.69 4.11 -1.40
CA MET A 148 6.03 2.72 -1.66
C MET A 148 5.56 2.36 -3.08
N LEU A 149 6.51 2.23 -4.00
CA LEU A 149 6.27 1.81 -5.38
C LEU A 149 6.64 0.32 -5.50
N ASP A 150 5.64 -0.51 -5.72
CA ASP A 150 5.77 -1.97 -5.75
C ASP A 150 5.65 -2.50 -7.18
N GLU A 151 6.35 -3.59 -7.50
CA GLU A 151 6.50 -4.14 -8.87
C GLU A 151 6.86 -3.07 -9.93
N VAL A 152 7.97 -2.35 -9.69
CA VAL A 152 8.51 -1.30 -10.58
C VAL A 152 9.30 -1.85 -11.77
N ASP A 153 9.51 -3.16 -11.82
CA ASP A 153 10.23 -3.89 -12.87
C ASP A 153 9.37 -4.17 -14.13
N VAL A 154 8.13 -3.69 -14.12
CA VAL A 154 7.17 -3.81 -15.23
C VAL A 154 7.40 -2.75 -16.30
#